data_AF-A0A974S7K0-F1
#
_entry.id   AF-A0A974S7K0-F1
#
_cell.length_a   1.000
_cell.length_b   1.000
_cell.length_c   1.000
_cell.angle_alpha   90.00
_cell.angle_beta   90.00
_cell.angle_gamma   90.00
#
_symmetry.space_group_name_H-M   'P 1'
#
loop_
_entity.id
_entity.type
_entity.pdbx_description
1 polymer ?
#
loop_
_entity_poly.entity_id
_entity_poly.type
_entity_poly.pdbx_seq_one_letter_code
_entity_poly.pdbx_strand_id
1 'polypeptide(L)'
;MVETQDWRSLESFSFGDSPEMADRLLAFVLSGAKTATCWSIADGQQTQAGKRWVVKDGQGRSRAVIETLALDQRRFDEIDLAFAVAEGEGDETLDDWREGHRAYFTRNGGYAPDMMLW
;
A
#
# COMPACT_ATOMS: atom_id res chain seq x y z
N MET A 1 -4.67 -21.60 -21.30
CA MET A 1 -5.91 -20.83 -21.11
C MET A 1 -5.72 -20.06 -19.82
N VAL A 2 -5.72 -18.72 -19.85
CA VAL A 2 -5.66 -17.93 -18.61
C VAL A 2 -7.05 -18.00 -18.01
N GLU A 3 -7.20 -18.64 -16.85
CA GLU A 3 -8.46 -18.61 -16.11
C GLU A 3 -8.74 -17.17 -15.70
N THR A 4 -9.77 -16.56 -16.30
CA THR A 4 -10.32 -15.29 -15.85
C THR A 4 -11.03 -15.51 -14.53
N GLN A 5 -10.30 -15.29 -13.44
CA GLN A 5 -10.87 -15.19 -12.09
C GLN A 5 -11.85 -14.02 -12.04
N ASP A 6 -13.07 -14.24 -11.55
CA ASP A 6 -14.04 -13.16 -11.31
C ASP A 6 -13.48 -12.26 -10.21
N TRP A 7 -13.36 -10.96 -10.49
CA TRP A 7 -12.85 -10.01 -9.51
C TRP A 7 -13.70 -9.98 -8.23
N ARG A 8 -14.99 -10.36 -8.31
CA ARG A 8 -15.89 -10.40 -7.15
C ARG A 8 -15.54 -11.48 -6.13
N SER A 9 -14.75 -12.49 -6.51
CA SER A 9 -14.26 -13.51 -5.58
C SER A 9 -12.89 -13.17 -4.98
N LEU A 10 -12.27 -12.07 -5.41
CA LEU A 10 -10.99 -11.62 -4.85
C LEU A 10 -11.21 -11.01 -3.47
N GLU A 11 -10.18 -11.14 -2.63
CA GLU A 11 -10.09 -10.36 -1.41
C GLU A 11 -10.05 -8.86 -1.72
N SER A 12 -10.62 -8.06 -0.83
CA SER A 12 -10.74 -6.62 -1.03
C SER A 12 -10.25 -5.85 0.17
N PHE A 13 -9.64 -4.69 -0.07
CA PHE A 13 -9.17 -3.78 0.97
C PHE A 13 -9.30 -2.32 0.52
N SER A 14 -9.14 -1.39 1.46
CA SER A 14 -8.97 0.04 1.19
C SER A 14 -7.58 0.45 1.68
N PHE A 15 -6.93 1.38 0.98
CA PHE A 15 -5.68 1.97 1.46
C PHE A 15 -5.93 2.96 2.59
N GLY A 16 -4.91 3.19 3.41
CA GLY A 16 -4.96 4.16 4.51
C GLY A 16 -5.91 3.76 5.64
N ASP A 17 -6.10 4.68 6.57
CA ASP A 17 -6.85 4.46 7.83
C ASP A 17 -8.05 5.40 7.99
N SER A 18 -8.47 6.07 6.91
CA SER A 18 -9.67 6.91 6.87
C SER A 18 -10.30 6.88 5.47
N PRO A 19 -11.62 7.14 5.35
CA PRO A 19 -12.29 7.25 4.05
C PRO A 19 -11.61 8.24 3.09
N GLU A 20 -11.19 9.39 3.60
CA GLU A 20 -10.55 10.44 2.82
C GLU A 20 -9.17 10.01 2.30
N MET A 21 -8.41 9.29 3.13
CA MET A 21 -7.11 8.73 2.73
C MET A 21 -7.28 7.59 1.72
N ALA A 22 -8.29 6.73 1.91
CA ALA A 22 -8.62 5.67 0.95
C ALA A 22 -8.95 6.23 -0.43
N ASP A 23 -9.79 7.28 -0.50
CA ASP A 23 -10.13 7.95 -1.76
C ASP A 23 -8.90 8.57 -2.42
N ARG A 24 -8.04 9.25 -1.64
CA ARG A 24 -6.82 9.89 -2.13
C ARG A 24 -5.82 8.88 -2.69
N LEU A 25 -5.53 7.82 -1.93
CA LEU A 25 -4.54 6.81 -2.33
C LEU A 25 -5.03 5.98 -3.51
N LEU A 26 -6.33 5.66 -3.55
CA LEU A 26 -6.91 5.02 -4.72
C LEU A 26 -6.79 5.91 -5.97
N ALA A 27 -6.93 7.23 -5.86
CA ALA A 27 -6.76 8.13 -7.00
C ALA A 27 -5.34 8.04 -7.59
N PHE A 28 -4.31 7.91 -6.75
CA PHE A 28 -2.93 7.68 -7.21
C PHE A 28 -2.74 6.30 -7.85
N VAL A 29 -3.41 5.27 -7.35
CA VAL A 29 -3.40 3.94 -8.00
C VAL A 29 -4.05 4.03 -9.39
N LEU A 30 -5.21 4.68 -9.50
CA LEU A 30 -5.94 4.82 -10.76
C LEU A 30 -5.22 5.68 -11.80
N SER A 31 -4.41 6.67 -11.37
CA SER A 31 -3.56 7.45 -12.28
C SER A 31 -2.29 6.71 -12.69
N GLY A 32 -1.95 5.60 -12.01
CA GLY A 32 -0.70 4.86 -12.19
C GLY A 32 0.50 5.46 -11.45
N ALA A 33 0.30 6.48 -10.62
CA ALA A 33 1.36 7.08 -9.80
C ALA A 33 1.77 6.17 -8.64
N LYS A 34 0.80 5.55 -7.95
CA LYS A 34 1.06 4.60 -6.85
C LYS A 34 1.18 3.18 -7.40
N THR A 35 2.37 2.61 -7.29
CA THR A 35 2.73 1.27 -7.77
C THR A 35 3.35 0.38 -6.68
N ALA A 36 3.63 0.94 -5.51
CA ALA A 36 4.11 0.23 -4.33
C ALA A 36 3.26 0.57 -3.09
N THR A 37 3.36 -0.27 -2.06
CA THR A 37 2.78 -0.06 -0.73
C THR A 37 3.57 -0.85 0.29
N CYS A 38 3.59 -0.40 1.55
CA CYS A 38 4.19 -1.13 2.66
C CYS A 38 3.22 -1.30 3.85
N TRP A 39 3.53 -2.26 4.72
CA TRP A 39 2.86 -2.42 6.01
C TRP A 39 3.78 -3.06 7.05
N SER A 40 3.41 -3.02 8.33
CA SER A 40 4.24 -3.59 9.40
C SER A 40 4.31 -5.11 9.30
N ILE A 41 5.49 -5.70 9.52
CA ILE A 41 5.63 -7.16 9.57
C ILE A 41 4.76 -7.79 10.68
N ALA A 42 4.42 -7.00 11.72
CA ALA A 42 3.57 -7.44 12.83
C ALA A 42 2.14 -7.77 12.39
N ASP A 43 1.67 -7.20 11.28
CA ASP A 43 0.34 -7.47 10.72
C ASP A 43 0.32 -8.75 9.86
N GLY A 44 1.46 -9.44 9.75
CA GLY A 44 1.62 -10.66 8.98
C GLY A 44 1.71 -10.42 7.48
N GLN A 45 2.03 -11.48 6.73
CA GLN A 45 2.10 -11.42 5.28
C GLN A 45 0.68 -11.38 4.69
N GLN A 46 0.33 -10.28 4.02
CA GLN A 46 -1.00 -10.12 3.44
C GLN A 46 -1.07 -10.63 2.00
N THR A 47 -0.01 -10.43 1.21
CA THR A 47 0.04 -10.76 -0.23
C THR A 47 1.24 -11.63 -0.61
N GLN A 48 1.32 -12.01 -1.88
CA GLN A 48 2.46 -12.70 -2.51
C GLN A 48 2.43 -12.41 -4.02
N ALA A 49 3.56 -12.63 -4.71
CA ALA A 49 3.62 -12.44 -6.16
C ALA A 49 2.50 -13.21 -6.88
N GLY A 50 1.83 -12.55 -7.82
CA GLY A 50 0.67 -13.05 -8.57
C GLY A 50 -0.67 -12.98 -7.85
N LYS A 51 -0.72 -12.62 -6.55
CA LYS A 51 -1.99 -12.41 -5.85
C LYS A 51 -2.64 -11.12 -6.35
N ARG A 52 -3.94 -11.21 -6.64
CA ARG A 52 -4.77 -10.08 -7.07
C ARG A 52 -5.72 -9.63 -5.96
N TRP A 53 -5.96 -8.33 -5.91
CA TRP A 53 -6.79 -7.69 -4.90
C TRP A 53 -7.77 -6.71 -5.52
N VAL A 54 -8.94 -6.59 -4.92
CA VAL A 54 -9.88 -5.51 -5.22
C VAL A 54 -9.63 -4.34 -4.29
N VAL A 55 -9.28 -3.19 -4.86
CA VAL A 55 -9.14 -1.94 -4.10
C VAL A 55 -10.49 -1.24 -4.03
N LYS A 56 -10.86 -0.82 -2.82
CA LYS A 56 -12.10 -0.10 -2.51
C LYS A 56 -11.83 1.38 -2.25
N ASP A 57 -12.82 2.21 -2.55
CA ASP A 57 -12.85 3.63 -2.17
C ASP A 57 -13.22 3.82 -0.69
N GLY A 58 -13.23 5.06 -0.21
CA GLY A 58 -13.58 5.44 1.16
C GLY A 58 -15.03 5.14 1.54
N GLN A 59 -15.89 4.86 0.55
CA GLN A 59 -17.27 4.42 0.76
C GLN A 59 -17.41 2.89 0.64
N GLY A 60 -16.30 2.15 0.53
CA GLY A 60 -16.26 0.70 0.46
C GLY A 60 -16.64 0.11 -0.90
N ARG A 61 -16.77 0.93 -1.96
CA ARG A 61 -17.09 0.44 -3.31
C ARG A 61 -15.83 -0.03 -4.01
N SER A 62 -15.91 -1.14 -4.72
CA SER A 62 -14.79 -1.67 -5.53
C SER A 62 -14.49 -0.79 -6.73
N ARG A 63 -13.23 -0.43 -6.94
CA ARG A 63 -12.82 0.54 -7.98
C ARG A 63 -11.67 0.09 -8.86
N ALA A 64 -10.78 -0.78 -8.38
CA ALA A 64 -9.67 -1.31 -9.16
C ALA A 64 -9.38 -2.77 -8.78
N VAL A 65 -8.73 -3.49 -9.70
CA VAL A 65 -8.03 -4.74 -9.40
C VAL A 65 -6.54 -4.49 -9.58
N ILE A 66 -5.75 -4.82 -8.57
CA ILE A 66 -4.28 -4.74 -8.63
C ILE A 66 -3.68 -6.15 -8.49
N GLU A 67 -2.45 -6.33 -8.97
CA GLU A 67 -1.67 -7.55 -8.82
C GLU A 67 -0.34 -7.25 -8.14
N THR A 68 0.01 -8.04 -7.13
CA THR A 68 1.34 -7.96 -6.51
C THR A 68 2.36 -8.59 -7.45
N LEU A 69 3.33 -7.81 -7.93
CA LEU A 69 4.38 -8.32 -8.82
C LEU A 69 5.60 -8.87 -8.06
N ALA A 70 5.91 -8.28 -6.91
CA ALA A 70 6.99 -8.68 -6.03
C ALA A 70 6.61 -8.40 -4.57
N LEU A 71 7.28 -9.09 -3.65
CA LEU A 71 7.17 -8.88 -2.22
C LEU A 71 8.55 -9.08 -1.60
N ASP A 72 9.01 -8.10 -0.84
CA ASP A 72 10.27 -8.13 -0.11
C ASP A 72 10.09 -7.57 1.29
N GLN A 73 11.12 -7.66 2.12
CA GLN A 73 11.11 -7.09 3.47
C GLN A 73 12.26 -6.10 3.59
N ARG A 74 12.00 -4.94 4.20
CA ARG A 74 12.99 -3.90 4.46
C ARG A 74 12.74 -3.23 5.80
N ARG A 75 13.79 -2.71 6.43
CA ARG A 75 13.60 -1.81 7.58
C ARG A 75 13.11 -0.46 7.11
N PHE A 76 12.27 0.19 7.92
CA PHE A 76 11.78 1.54 7.67
C PHE A 76 12.92 2.55 7.42
N ASP A 77 14.00 2.48 8.19
CA ASP A 77 15.17 3.35 8.02
C ASP A 77 16.02 3.08 6.77
N GLU A 78 15.84 1.93 6.12
CA GLU A 78 16.52 1.52 4.89
C GLU A 78 15.70 1.80 3.62
N ILE A 79 14.47 2.30 3.75
CA ILE A 79 13.67 2.71 2.60
C ILE A 79 14.37 3.86 1.87
N ASP A 80 14.52 3.68 0.55
CA ASP A 80 15.16 4.63 -0.33
C ASP A 80 14.14 5.51 -1.07
N LEU A 81 14.64 6.55 -1.73
CA LEU A 81 13.80 7.45 -2.51
C LEU A 81 13.11 6.73 -3.68
N ALA A 82 13.70 5.68 -4.24
CA ALA A 82 13.11 4.95 -5.35
C ALA A 82 11.81 4.24 -4.93
N PHE A 83 11.78 3.64 -3.74
CA PHE A 83 10.57 3.06 -3.16
C PHE A 83 9.53 4.14 -2.81
N ALA A 84 9.94 5.24 -2.17
CA ALA A 84 9.03 6.34 -1.85
C ALA A 84 8.35 6.92 -3.12
N VAL A 85 9.11 7.11 -4.20
CA VAL A 85 8.58 7.53 -5.50
C VAL A 85 7.62 6.48 -6.08
N ALA A 86 7.90 5.19 -5.93
CA ALA A 86 7.02 4.12 -6.39
C ALA A 86 5.72 4.03 -5.57
N GLU A 87 5.74 4.35 -4.28
CA GLU A 87 4.50 4.49 -3.49
C GLU A 87 3.65 5.67 -3.96
N GLY A 88 4.27 6.72 -4.49
CA GLY A 88 3.59 7.73 -5.31
C GLY A 88 2.43 8.43 -4.62
N GLU A 89 2.55 8.71 -3.31
CA GLU A 89 1.48 9.28 -2.49
C GLU A 89 1.42 10.82 -2.50
N GLY A 90 2.19 11.45 -3.39
CA GLY A 90 2.33 12.91 -3.47
C GLY A 90 3.48 13.47 -2.66
N ASP A 91 4.34 12.61 -2.09
CA ASP A 91 5.58 12.98 -1.43
C ASP A 91 6.58 13.57 -2.45
N GLU A 92 7.17 14.72 -2.14
CA GLU A 92 8.20 15.35 -3.00
C GLU A 92 9.61 14.86 -2.64
N THR A 93 9.79 14.40 -1.40
CA THR A 93 11.06 13.95 -0.85
C THR A 93 10.91 12.66 -0.02
N LEU A 94 12.04 11.99 0.23
CA LEU A 94 12.06 10.84 1.15
C LEU A 94 11.68 11.23 2.59
N ASP A 95 11.94 12.47 2.98
CA ASP A 95 11.61 12.95 4.32
C ASP A 95 10.09 13.15 4.48
N ASP A 96 9.39 13.62 3.44
CA ASP A 96 7.92 13.71 3.42
C ASP A 96 7.31 12.31 3.59
N TRP A 97 7.81 11.34 2.81
CA TRP A 97 7.39 9.93 2.92
C TRP A 97 7.59 9.40 4.34
N ARG A 98 8.77 9.67 4.93
CA ARG A 98 9.10 9.24 6.31
C ARG A 98 8.20 9.90 7.34
N GLU A 99 7.88 11.18 7.20
CA GLU A 99 6.99 11.90 8.12
C GLU A 99 5.58 11.31 8.06
N GLY A 100 5.02 11.16 6.86
CA GLY A 100 3.69 10.60 6.64
C GLY A 100 3.56 9.19 7.21
N HIS A 101 4.53 8.32 6.91
CA HIS A 101 4.53 6.94 7.38
C HIS A 101 4.81 6.82 8.88
N ARG A 102 5.70 7.64 9.45
CA ARG A 102 5.88 7.70 10.90
C ARG A 102 4.57 8.04 11.60
N ALA A 103 3.86 9.05 11.10
CA ALA A 103 2.56 9.41 11.64
C ALA A 103 1.55 8.25 11.48
N TYR A 104 1.58 7.52 10.36
CA TYR A 104 0.70 6.38 10.10
C TYR A 104 0.97 5.21 11.04
N PHE A 105 2.22 4.76 11.16
CA PHE A 105 2.56 3.66 12.05
C PHE A 105 2.37 4.05 13.52
N THR A 106 2.63 5.30 13.91
CA THR A 106 2.39 5.77 15.29
C THR A 106 0.93 5.60 15.71
N ARG A 107 -0.03 5.87 14.81
CA ARG A 107 -1.46 5.72 15.09
C ARG A 107 -2.00 4.32 14.78
N ASN A 108 -1.27 3.51 14.00
CA ASN A 108 -1.65 2.16 13.57
C ASN A 108 -0.59 1.11 13.95
N GLY A 109 -0.49 0.74 15.23
CA GLY A 109 0.30 -0.41 15.68
C GLY A 109 1.69 -0.10 16.26
N GLY A 110 2.15 1.14 16.15
CA GLY A 110 3.39 1.62 16.75
C GLY A 110 4.52 1.81 15.73
N TYR A 111 5.23 2.93 15.86
CA TYR A 111 6.39 3.26 15.04
C TYR A 111 7.70 2.93 15.76
N ALA A 112 8.64 2.33 15.05
CA ALA A 112 10.06 2.30 15.40
C ALA A 112 10.90 2.57 14.14
N PRO A 113 12.03 3.29 14.23
CA PRO A 113 12.85 3.60 13.06
C PRO A 113 13.41 2.36 12.36
N ASP A 114 13.64 1.29 13.09
CA ASP A 114 14.17 0.01 12.61
C ASP A 114 13.06 -1.05 12.43
N MET A 115 11.78 -0.66 12.46
CA MET A 115 10.68 -1.61 12.26
C MET A 115 10.77 -2.27 10.87
N MET A 116 10.53 -3.58 10.84
CA MET A 116 10.47 -4.33 9.60
C MET A 116 9.13 -4.11 8.91
N LEU A 117 9.21 -3.82 7.62
CA LEU A 117 8.08 -3.68 6.72
C LEU A 117 8.04 -4.84 5.73
N TRP A 118 6.84 -5.19 5.31
CA TRP A 118 6.56 -5.83 4.04
C TRP A 118 6.33 -4.79 2.96
#